data_AF-A0A0G4P5C3-F1
#
_entry.id   AF-A0A0G4P5C3-F1
#
_cell.length_a   1.000
_cell.length_b   1.000
_cell.length_c   1.000
_cell.angle_alpha   90.00
_cell.angle_beta   90.00
_cell.angle_gamma   90.00
#
_symmetry.space_group_name_H-M   'P 1'
#
loop_
_entity.id
_entity.type
_entity.pdbx_description
1 polymer ?
#
loop_
_entity_poly.entity_id
_entity_poly.type
_entity_poly.pdbx_seq_one_letter_code
_entity_poly.pdbx_strand_id
1 'polypeptide(L)'
;MPPSSHPKKRETKRVMSRGVRGKEDSLYLKWSAVMNPSELLKELVGNREHARALFHGLRRQVKSIRHRSQSYDDGQVTIYDRVLLRLYDEGHTMQHYGLLEFYLAEYLETKNCRSEEENNSVIAAHFAAQRILDNGPISEIPIIATDGVEGAIEEVETGKSSQDSGASKSHHIDKLIQVYQKAKADYYILQASENNRERTNSVRFLRDTAENLLRYLMSADKDHDLIPEIEDIIQVSQAHASQLAGGRKRKFEHVDNDSRGSPSLSPYRPHGYYRDQRGGHNRRDRYVPDSVTWDHSHKGAWDHSHVNRRIGWDNRALDSYRP
;
A
#
# COMPACT_ATOMS: atom_id res chain seq x y z
N MET A 1 22.19 -9.75 -31.80
CA MET A 1 22.73 -10.45 -30.61
C MET A 1 21.89 -10.06 -29.41
N PRO A 2 21.29 -10.98 -28.65
CA PRO A 2 20.56 -10.63 -27.43
C PRO A 2 21.56 -10.38 -26.29
N PRO A 3 21.25 -9.51 -25.31
CA PRO A 3 22.15 -9.22 -24.22
C PRO A 3 22.23 -10.40 -23.25
N SER A 4 23.46 -10.86 -23.04
CA SER A 4 23.84 -11.90 -22.08
C SER A 4 23.45 -11.49 -20.66
N SER A 5 22.41 -12.13 -20.12
CA SER A 5 22.05 -11.98 -18.71
C SER A 5 23.00 -12.81 -17.84
N HIS A 6 23.81 -12.14 -17.02
CA HIS A 6 24.82 -12.77 -16.17
C HIS A 6 24.24 -13.89 -15.25
N PRO A 7 24.81 -15.11 -15.28
CA PRO A 7 24.29 -16.27 -14.53
C PRO A 7 24.38 -16.08 -13.01
N LYS A 8 25.41 -15.37 -12.52
CA LYS A 8 25.63 -15.14 -11.08
C LYS A 8 24.48 -14.41 -10.38
N LYS A 9 23.79 -13.48 -11.06
CA LYS A 9 22.63 -12.76 -10.48
C LYS A 9 21.37 -13.64 -10.41
N ARG A 10 21.23 -14.63 -11.29
CA ARG A 10 20.07 -15.56 -11.27
C ARG A 10 20.23 -16.60 -10.17
N GLU A 11 21.45 -17.04 -9.91
CA GLU A 11 21.74 -18.07 -8.92
C GLU A 11 21.63 -17.54 -7.48
N THR A 12 22.17 -16.34 -7.20
CA THR A 12 21.97 -15.67 -5.90
C THR A 12 20.50 -15.37 -5.63
N LYS A 13 19.75 -14.91 -6.64
CA LYS A 13 18.29 -14.74 -6.53
C LYS A 13 17.59 -16.04 -6.16
N ARG A 14 17.90 -17.16 -6.83
CA ARG A 14 17.28 -18.48 -6.53
C ARG A 14 17.60 -18.98 -5.12
N VAL A 15 18.83 -18.77 -4.65
CA VAL A 15 19.25 -19.17 -3.29
C VAL A 15 18.53 -18.34 -2.23
N MET A 16 18.41 -17.02 -2.42
CA MET A 16 17.65 -16.16 -1.52
C MET A 16 16.16 -16.51 -1.51
N SER A 17 15.55 -16.79 -2.67
CA SER A 17 14.14 -17.21 -2.74
C SER A 17 13.87 -18.55 -2.03
N ARG A 18 14.84 -19.49 -2.04
CA ARG A 18 14.72 -20.77 -1.28
C ARG A 18 14.81 -20.56 0.23
N GLY A 19 15.76 -19.74 0.69
CA GLY A 19 15.91 -19.45 2.13
C GLY A 19 14.70 -18.73 2.71
N VAL A 20 14.13 -17.78 1.95
CA VAL A 20 12.92 -17.04 2.34
C VAL A 20 11.70 -17.96 2.41
N ARG A 21 11.49 -18.83 1.42
CA ARG A 21 10.41 -19.84 1.46
C ARG A 21 10.56 -20.83 2.61
N GLY A 22 11.78 -21.29 2.92
CA GLY A 22 11.99 -22.19 4.06
C GLY A 22 11.60 -21.55 5.41
N LYS A 23 11.87 -20.26 5.57
CA LYS A 23 11.43 -19.51 6.76
C LYS A 23 9.91 -19.29 6.80
N GLU A 24 9.30 -18.99 5.65
CA GLU A 24 7.84 -18.88 5.48
C GLU A 24 7.17 -20.20 5.90
N ASP A 25 7.63 -21.34 5.39
CA ASP A 25 7.09 -22.66 5.70
C ASP A 25 7.28 -23.02 7.19
N SER A 26 8.45 -22.72 7.76
CA SER A 26 8.72 -22.97 9.19
C SER A 26 7.80 -22.16 10.11
N LEU A 27 7.57 -20.88 9.80
CA LEU A 27 6.64 -20.04 10.56
C LEU A 27 5.21 -20.55 10.40
N TYR A 28 4.80 -20.84 9.18
CA TYR A 28 3.47 -21.38 8.92
C TYR A 28 3.21 -22.68 9.69
N LEU A 29 4.16 -23.63 9.69
CA LEU A 29 4.03 -24.90 10.43
C LEU A 29 3.96 -24.70 11.94
N LYS A 30 4.72 -23.74 12.48
CA LYS A 30 4.68 -23.39 13.90
C LYS A 30 3.28 -22.95 14.33
N TRP A 31 2.66 -22.06 13.55
CA TRP A 31 1.40 -21.42 13.94
C TRP A 31 0.16 -22.23 13.54
N SER A 32 0.20 -22.98 12.44
CA SER A 32 -0.90 -23.88 12.04
C SER A 32 -1.13 -25.03 13.04
N ALA A 33 -0.11 -25.39 13.82
CA ALA A 33 -0.23 -26.42 14.87
C ALA A 33 -0.85 -25.89 16.19
N VAL A 34 -1.11 -24.59 16.32
CA VAL A 34 -1.64 -24.00 17.55
C VAL A 34 -3.15 -24.24 17.64
N MET A 35 -3.51 -25.14 18.56
CA MET A 35 -4.90 -25.54 18.80
C MET A 35 -5.51 -24.93 20.07
N ASN A 36 -4.71 -24.32 20.93
CA ASN A 36 -5.15 -23.74 22.20
C ASN A 36 -4.83 -22.23 22.23
N PRO A 37 -5.79 -21.37 22.58
CA PRO A 37 -5.56 -19.94 22.72
C PRO A 37 -4.76 -19.64 23.99
N SER A 38 -3.93 -18.61 23.92
CA SER A 38 -3.30 -17.95 25.06
C SER A 38 -4.34 -17.30 25.97
N GLU A 39 -3.98 -17.01 27.22
CA GLU A 39 -4.88 -16.31 28.16
C GLU A 39 -5.31 -14.94 27.61
N LEU A 40 -4.38 -14.22 26.99
CA LEU A 40 -4.66 -12.95 26.31
C LEU A 40 -5.71 -13.11 25.20
N LEU A 41 -5.58 -14.12 24.34
CA LEU A 41 -6.55 -14.35 23.28
C LEU A 41 -7.91 -14.79 23.85
N LYS A 42 -7.94 -15.58 24.92
CA LYS A 42 -9.19 -15.95 25.60
C LYS A 42 -9.92 -14.73 26.14
N GLU A 43 -9.19 -13.81 26.78
CA GLU A 43 -9.75 -12.55 27.29
C GLU A 43 -10.32 -11.69 26.15
N LEU A 44 -9.56 -11.52 25.07
CA LEU A 44 -9.98 -10.72 23.91
C LEU A 44 -11.19 -11.32 23.19
N VAL A 45 -11.25 -12.65 23.05
CA VAL A 45 -12.39 -13.32 22.41
C VAL A 45 -13.61 -13.35 23.34
N GLY A 46 -13.40 -13.37 24.65
CA GLY A 46 -14.46 -13.30 25.66
C GLY A 46 -15.24 -11.97 25.62
N ASN A 47 -14.57 -10.87 25.25
CA ASN A 47 -15.23 -9.60 25.02
C ASN A 47 -15.66 -9.44 23.55
N ARG A 48 -16.97 -9.37 23.30
CA ARG A 48 -17.56 -9.24 21.95
C ARG A 48 -17.01 -8.06 21.16
N GLU A 49 -16.74 -6.93 21.80
CA GLU A 49 -16.22 -5.74 21.11
C GLU A 49 -14.76 -5.92 20.71
N HIS A 50 -13.94 -6.46 21.62
CA HIS A 50 -12.53 -6.77 21.35
C HIS A 50 -12.40 -7.82 20.25
N ALA A 51 -13.18 -8.89 20.33
CA ALA A 51 -13.25 -9.93 19.31
C ALA A 51 -13.59 -9.32 17.94
N ARG A 52 -14.63 -8.48 17.88
CA ARG A 52 -15.01 -7.79 16.64
C ARG A 52 -13.88 -6.91 16.12
N ALA A 53 -13.28 -6.06 16.95
CA ALA A 53 -12.21 -5.16 16.55
C ALA A 53 -10.98 -5.92 16.02
N LEU A 54 -10.55 -6.97 16.72
CA LEU A 54 -9.44 -7.83 16.33
C LEU A 54 -9.67 -8.43 14.94
N PHE A 55 -10.85 -9.00 14.73
CA PHE A 55 -11.16 -9.72 13.50
C PHE A 55 -11.39 -8.77 12.31
N HIS A 56 -11.99 -7.60 12.56
CA HIS A 56 -12.07 -6.53 11.56
C HIS A 56 -10.68 -6.03 11.14
N GLY A 57 -9.78 -5.81 12.11
CA GLY A 57 -8.40 -5.42 11.84
C GLY A 57 -7.63 -6.45 11.02
N LEU A 58 -7.74 -7.73 11.40
CA LEU A 58 -7.18 -8.84 10.64
C LEU A 58 -7.68 -8.87 9.19
N ARG A 59 -9.01 -8.80 8.98
CA ARG A 59 -9.63 -8.80 7.64
C ARG A 59 -9.17 -7.63 6.79
N ARG A 60 -9.12 -6.44 7.38
CA ARG A 60 -8.63 -5.23 6.72
C ARG A 60 -7.18 -5.39 6.30
N GLN A 61 -6.36 -5.97 7.16
CA GLN A 61 -4.95 -6.20 6.85
C GLN A 61 -4.75 -7.20 5.72
N VAL A 62 -5.45 -8.33 5.76
CA VAL A 62 -5.43 -9.34 4.69
C VAL A 62 -5.88 -8.72 3.37
N LYS A 63 -6.95 -7.93 3.38
CA LYS A 63 -7.40 -7.19 2.20
C LYS A 63 -6.30 -6.25 1.70
N SER A 64 -5.66 -5.47 2.58
CA SER A 64 -4.56 -4.56 2.22
C SER A 64 -3.40 -5.29 1.56
N ILE A 65 -2.94 -6.41 2.15
CA ILE A 65 -1.84 -7.22 1.62
C ILE A 65 -2.18 -7.78 0.24
N ARG A 66 -3.40 -8.27 0.02
CA ARG A 66 -3.82 -8.85 -1.27
C ARG A 66 -3.80 -7.85 -2.44
N HIS A 67 -3.92 -6.55 -2.18
CA HIS A 67 -3.81 -5.51 -3.21
C HIS A 67 -2.36 -5.14 -3.56
N ARG A 68 -1.38 -5.65 -2.80
CA ARG A 68 0.05 -5.42 -3.05
C ARG A 68 0.61 -6.50 -3.97
N SER A 69 1.73 -6.18 -4.60
CA SER A 69 2.49 -7.20 -5.34
C SER A 69 2.92 -8.31 -4.40
N GLN A 70 2.62 -9.55 -4.81
CA GLN A 70 2.95 -10.76 -4.06
C GLN A 70 4.39 -11.23 -4.32
N SER A 71 5.14 -10.51 -5.17
CA SER A 71 6.54 -10.78 -5.42
C SER A 71 7.42 -10.17 -4.33
N TYR A 72 8.28 -10.98 -3.72
CA TYR A 72 9.29 -10.48 -2.77
C TYR A 72 10.25 -9.47 -3.43
N ASP A 73 10.50 -9.59 -4.74
CA ASP A 73 11.38 -8.68 -5.49
C ASP A 73 10.84 -7.24 -5.52
N ASP A 74 9.52 -7.06 -5.37
CA ASP A 74 8.89 -5.73 -5.38
C ASP A 74 8.91 -5.07 -4.00
N GLY A 75 9.29 -5.80 -2.94
CA GLY A 75 9.43 -5.30 -1.57
C GLY A 75 8.12 -4.83 -0.93
N GLN A 76 6.96 -5.19 -1.49
CA GLN A 76 5.65 -4.74 -1.00
C GLN A 76 5.03 -5.68 0.04
N VAL A 77 5.55 -6.92 0.15
CA VAL A 77 5.09 -7.94 1.09
C VAL A 77 6.28 -8.56 1.81
N THR A 78 6.08 -8.87 3.08
CA THR A 78 7.04 -9.54 3.96
C THR A 78 6.75 -11.03 4.08
N ILE A 79 7.65 -11.77 4.73
CA ILE A 79 7.42 -13.19 5.06
C ILE A 79 6.18 -13.33 5.95
N TYR A 80 6.00 -12.41 6.92
CA TYR A 80 4.85 -12.43 7.82
C TYR A 80 3.53 -12.19 7.08
N ASP A 81 3.52 -11.29 6.09
CA ASP A 81 2.34 -11.05 5.26
C ASP A 81 1.91 -12.32 4.52
N ARG A 82 2.88 -13.07 3.99
CA ARG A 82 2.63 -14.32 3.24
C ARG A 82 2.14 -15.45 4.15
N VAL A 83 2.71 -15.57 5.35
CA VAL A 83 2.23 -16.52 6.38
C VAL A 83 0.81 -16.14 6.84
N LEU A 84 0.54 -14.84 7.06
CA LEU A 84 -0.79 -14.35 7.44
C LEU A 84 -1.84 -14.73 6.40
N LEU A 85 -1.54 -14.49 5.12
CA LEU A 85 -2.43 -14.86 4.02
C LEU A 85 -2.70 -16.37 3.99
N ARG A 86 -1.66 -17.18 4.14
CA ARG A 86 -1.77 -18.64 4.11
C ARG A 86 -2.64 -19.17 5.24
N LEU A 87 -2.39 -18.74 6.48
CA LEU A 87 -3.22 -19.10 7.63
C LEU A 87 -4.67 -18.63 7.47
N TYR A 88 -4.89 -17.44 6.91
CA TYR A 88 -6.22 -16.89 6.68
C TYR A 88 -7.00 -17.68 5.59
N ASP A 89 -6.30 -18.15 4.56
CA ASP A 89 -6.88 -18.91 3.45
C ASP A 89 -7.32 -20.32 3.88
N GLU A 90 -6.67 -20.91 4.89
CA GLU A 90 -7.07 -22.19 5.50
C GLU A 90 -8.34 -22.06 6.36
N GLY A 91 -8.52 -20.90 6.97
CA GLY A 91 -9.73 -20.57 7.69
C GLY A 91 -9.56 -19.34 8.55
N HIS A 92 -10.63 -18.59 8.70
CA HIS A 92 -10.64 -17.30 9.38
C HIS A 92 -11.92 -17.17 10.20
N THR A 93 -12.12 -18.10 11.11
CA THR A 93 -13.14 -18.03 12.17
C THR A 93 -12.45 -17.74 13.51
N MET A 94 -13.23 -17.40 14.53
CA MET A 94 -12.70 -17.18 15.89
C MET A 94 -12.09 -18.43 16.54
N GLN A 95 -12.29 -19.60 15.93
CA GLN A 95 -11.73 -20.87 16.39
C GLN A 95 -10.39 -21.21 15.72
N HIS A 96 -9.94 -20.42 14.74
CA HIS A 96 -8.60 -20.59 14.16
C HIS A 96 -7.57 -19.87 15.03
N TYR A 97 -7.28 -20.46 16.19
CA TYR A 97 -6.37 -19.87 17.17
C TYR A 97 -4.98 -19.62 16.59
N GLY A 98 -4.44 -20.53 15.78
CA GLY A 98 -3.16 -20.31 15.10
C GLY A 98 -3.08 -19.03 14.27
N LEU A 99 -4.16 -18.65 13.59
CA LEU A 99 -4.23 -17.39 12.84
C LEU A 99 -4.27 -16.17 13.77
N LEU A 100 -5.10 -16.21 14.81
CA LEU A 100 -5.27 -15.10 15.75
C LEU A 100 -4.03 -14.89 16.61
N GLU A 101 -3.44 -15.97 17.10
CA GLU A 101 -2.18 -15.96 17.86
C GLU A 101 -1.02 -15.45 17.00
N PHE A 102 -0.92 -15.90 15.75
CA PHE A 102 0.07 -15.36 14.82
C PHE A 102 -0.12 -13.85 14.62
N TYR A 103 -1.36 -13.40 14.44
CA TYR A 103 -1.66 -11.99 14.25
C TYR A 103 -1.25 -11.15 15.47
N LEU A 104 -1.56 -11.60 16.68
CA LEU A 104 -1.15 -10.91 17.91
C LEU A 104 0.38 -10.94 18.09
N ALA A 105 0.96 -12.14 18.14
CA ALA A 105 2.35 -12.34 18.53
C ALA A 105 3.34 -11.84 17.48
N GLU A 106 3.11 -12.14 16.20
CA GLU A 106 4.05 -11.84 15.13
C GLU A 106 3.70 -10.54 14.41
N TYR A 107 2.41 -10.27 14.17
CA TYR A 107 1.98 -9.12 13.36
C TYR A 107 1.82 -7.83 14.16
N LEU A 108 1.22 -7.90 15.35
CA LEU A 108 1.16 -6.79 16.30
C LEU A 108 2.38 -6.75 17.22
N GLU A 109 3.29 -7.71 17.08
CA GLU A 109 4.56 -7.79 17.82
C GLU A 109 4.41 -7.91 19.34
N THR A 110 3.30 -8.46 19.84
CA THR A 110 3.09 -8.63 21.31
C THR A 110 4.16 -9.54 21.93
N LYS A 111 4.75 -10.46 21.15
CA LYS A 111 5.86 -11.30 21.63
C LYS A 111 7.12 -10.52 22.05
N ASN A 112 7.28 -9.28 21.59
CA ASN A 112 8.44 -8.44 21.87
C ASN A 112 8.23 -7.56 23.12
N CYS A 113 7.01 -7.51 23.64
CA CYS A 113 6.67 -6.74 24.82
C CYS A 113 7.26 -7.38 26.08
N ARG A 114 7.74 -6.55 27.00
CA ARG A 114 8.42 -6.98 28.23
C ARG A 114 7.46 -7.12 29.41
N SER A 115 6.26 -6.54 29.32
CA SER A 115 5.22 -6.59 30.34
C SER A 115 3.84 -6.79 29.75
N GLU A 116 2.90 -7.20 30.59
CA GLU A 116 1.48 -7.33 30.25
C GLU A 116 0.85 -5.96 29.95
N GLU A 117 1.26 -4.91 30.66
CA GLU A 117 0.83 -3.53 30.39
C GLU A 117 1.22 -3.07 28.98
N GLU A 118 2.42 -3.43 28.51
CA GLU A 118 2.88 -3.09 27.17
C GLU A 118 2.07 -3.85 26.09
N ASN A 119 1.76 -5.12 26.33
CA ASN A 119 0.83 -5.89 25.48
C ASN A 119 -0.54 -5.23 25.38
N ASN A 120 -1.11 -4.85 26.51
CA ASN A 120 -2.42 -4.20 26.57
C ASN A 120 -2.41 -2.83 25.88
N SER A 121 -1.32 -2.07 26.00
CA SER A 121 -1.14 -0.80 25.31
C SER A 121 -1.10 -0.96 23.79
N VAL A 122 -0.35 -1.96 23.28
CA VAL A 122 -0.29 -2.26 21.84
C VAL A 122 -1.66 -2.67 21.30
N ILE A 123 -2.40 -3.51 22.04
CA ILE A 123 -3.74 -3.96 21.63
C ILE A 123 -4.73 -2.79 21.68
N ALA A 124 -4.71 -1.98 22.73
CA ALA A 124 -5.56 -0.79 22.86
C ALA A 124 -5.30 0.19 21.72
N ALA A 125 -4.03 0.45 21.39
CA ALA A 125 -3.65 1.28 20.25
C ALA A 125 -4.16 0.69 18.93
N HIS A 126 -4.06 -0.64 18.75
CA HIS A 126 -4.60 -1.31 17.58
C HIS A 126 -6.12 -1.12 17.47
N PHE A 127 -6.86 -1.32 18.55
CA PHE A 127 -8.32 -1.15 18.58
C PHE A 127 -8.74 0.30 18.35
N ALA A 128 -8.04 1.26 18.95
CA ALA A 128 -8.25 2.68 18.68
C ALA A 128 -8.06 3.01 17.20
N ALA A 129 -6.98 2.51 16.58
CA ALA A 129 -6.74 2.65 15.15
C ALA A 129 -7.86 2.01 14.31
N GLN A 130 -8.36 0.82 14.67
CA GLN A 130 -9.48 0.21 13.96
C GLN A 130 -10.76 1.03 14.07
N ARG A 131 -11.06 1.58 15.26
CA ARG A 131 -12.23 2.45 15.45
C ARG A 131 -12.16 3.69 14.58
N ILE A 132 -10.98 4.31 14.46
CA ILE A 132 -10.75 5.46 13.57
C ILE A 132 -10.97 5.05 12.10
N LEU A 133 -10.48 3.87 11.71
CA LEU A 133 -10.59 3.40 10.33
C LEU A 133 -12.00 2.91 9.95
N ASP A 134 -12.80 2.48 10.92
CA ASP A 134 -14.18 2.02 10.71
C ASP A 134 -15.20 3.17 10.76
N ASN A 135 -15.01 4.15 11.66
CA ASN A 135 -15.97 5.24 11.87
C ASN A 135 -15.52 6.60 11.28
N GLY A 136 -14.32 6.68 10.71
CA GLY A 136 -13.72 7.95 10.28
C GLY A 136 -12.89 8.62 11.40
N PRO A 137 -12.15 9.70 11.09
CA PRO A 137 -11.26 10.37 12.05
C PRO A 137 -12.04 10.76 13.32
N ILE A 138 -11.67 10.14 14.44
CA ILE A 138 -12.20 10.50 15.76
C ILE A 138 -11.47 11.77 16.17
N SER A 139 -12.23 12.79 16.59
CA SER A 139 -11.68 14.08 17.03
C SER A 139 -10.78 13.94 18.28
N GLU A 140 -10.90 12.84 19.02
CA GLU A 140 -10.16 12.58 20.27
C GLU A 140 -9.80 11.08 20.37
N ILE A 141 -8.53 10.77 20.58
CA ILE A 141 -8.08 9.42 20.95
C ILE A 141 -8.48 9.22 22.41
N PRO A 142 -9.25 8.18 22.79
CA PRO A 142 -9.54 7.91 24.18
C PRO A 142 -8.25 7.42 24.84
N ILE A 143 -7.64 8.28 25.65
CA ILE A 143 -6.66 7.86 26.65
C ILE A 143 -7.47 7.13 27.71
N ILE A 144 -7.24 5.82 27.87
CA ILE A 144 -7.79 5.09 29.01
C ILE A 144 -7.10 5.68 30.24
N ALA A 145 -7.81 6.55 30.95
CA ALA A 145 -7.45 6.92 32.29
C ALA A 145 -7.50 5.65 33.14
N THR A 146 -6.35 5.25 33.66
CA THR A 146 -6.28 4.31 34.77
C THR A 146 -6.92 4.99 35.97
N ASP A 147 -8.10 4.51 36.35
CA ASP A 147 -8.83 4.95 37.54
C ASP A 147 -8.10 4.51 38.81
N GLY A 148 -8.04 5.41 39.78
CA GLY A 148 -7.28 5.27 41.00
C GLY A 148 -7.57 6.39 42.00
N VAL A 149 -8.60 6.13 42.82
CA VAL A 149 -8.94 6.75 44.13
C VAL A 149 -9.98 7.88 44.13
N GLU A 150 -11.25 7.47 44.14
CA GLU A 150 -12.27 7.67 45.19
C GLU A 150 -12.33 9.03 45.95
N GLY A 151 -13.48 9.72 45.84
CA GLY A 151 -13.88 10.79 46.76
C GLY A 151 -15.05 11.66 46.25
N ALA A 152 -16.24 11.45 46.80
CA ALA A 152 -17.52 12.09 46.47
C ALA A 152 -17.58 13.62 46.69
N ILE A 153 -18.44 14.32 45.93
CA ILE A 153 -19.60 15.15 46.39
C ILE A 153 -20.30 15.79 45.16
N GLU A 154 -21.61 16.01 45.34
CA GLU A 154 -22.75 16.29 44.47
C GLU A 154 -22.72 17.52 43.53
N GLU A 155 -23.66 17.45 42.57
CA GLU A 155 -24.43 18.52 41.87
C GLU A 155 -23.99 19.99 41.99
N VAL A 156 -23.94 20.69 40.85
CA VAL A 156 -24.78 21.86 40.54
C VAL A 156 -24.55 22.36 39.11
N GLU A 157 -25.65 22.89 38.58
CA GLU A 157 -26.00 23.39 37.27
C GLU A 157 -25.05 24.33 36.49
N THR A 158 -25.31 24.35 35.18
CA THR A 158 -25.30 25.52 34.26
C THR A 158 -24.00 26.28 33.99
N GLY A 159 -23.55 26.12 32.74
CA GLY A 159 -23.27 27.25 31.84
C GLY A 159 -21.92 27.95 31.96
N LYS A 160 -21.07 27.76 30.95
CA LYS A 160 -20.47 28.86 30.15
C LYS A 160 -19.56 28.35 29.04
N SER A 161 -20.03 28.60 27.81
CA SER A 161 -19.30 29.20 26.69
C SER A 161 -17.78 29.39 26.84
N SER A 162 -17.08 28.88 25.82
CA SER A 162 -15.97 29.51 25.07
C SER A 162 -14.76 30.00 25.84
N GLN A 163 -13.63 29.32 25.63
CA GLN A 163 -12.34 29.87 25.15
C GLN A 163 -11.22 28.84 25.38
N ASP A 164 -10.87 28.01 24.39
CA ASP A 164 -9.47 27.53 24.26
C ASP A 164 -9.08 26.85 22.92
N SER A 165 -9.88 26.96 21.84
CA SER A 165 -9.55 26.30 20.57
C SER A 165 -8.52 27.06 19.71
N GLY A 166 -8.03 28.21 20.17
CA GLY A 166 -7.13 29.09 19.41
C GLY A 166 -5.65 28.72 19.57
N ALA A 167 -5.22 28.45 20.81
CA ALA A 167 -3.82 28.19 21.15
C ALA A 167 -3.29 26.85 20.60
N SER A 168 -4.16 25.84 20.51
CA SER A 168 -3.79 24.53 19.95
C SER A 168 -3.60 24.58 18.44
N LYS A 169 -4.39 25.42 17.73
CA LYS A 169 -4.28 25.61 16.28
C LYS A 169 -3.05 26.42 15.89
N SER A 170 -2.72 27.47 16.65
CA SER A 170 -1.51 28.27 16.39
C SER A 170 -0.25 27.43 16.59
N HIS A 171 -0.16 26.68 17.69
CA HIS A 171 0.99 25.80 17.96
C HIS A 171 1.17 24.69 16.91
N HIS A 172 0.08 24.24 16.27
CA HIS A 172 0.16 23.30 15.16
C HIS A 172 0.71 23.96 13.89
N ILE A 173 0.28 25.18 13.58
CA ILE A 173 0.79 25.97 12.45
C ILE A 173 2.29 26.23 12.62
N ASP A 174 2.72 26.63 13.81
CA ASP A 174 4.14 26.89 14.10
C ASP A 174 5.01 25.66 13.84
N LYS A 175 4.52 24.47 14.22
CA LYS A 175 5.20 23.20 13.92
C LYS A 175 5.28 22.92 12.42
N LEU A 176 4.21 23.15 11.67
CA LEU A 176 4.21 22.95 10.22
C LEU A 176 5.18 23.94 9.54
N ILE A 177 5.21 25.19 9.98
CA ILE A 177 6.18 26.20 9.51
C ILE A 177 7.61 25.76 9.82
N GLN A 178 7.88 25.27 11.03
CA GLN A 178 9.21 24.80 11.41
C GLN A 178 9.67 23.62 10.54
N VAL A 179 8.79 22.65 10.28
CA VAL A 179 9.08 21.51 9.40
C VAL A 179 9.33 21.97 7.97
N TYR A 180 8.53 22.91 7.47
CA TYR A 180 8.71 23.51 6.15
C TYR A 180 10.07 24.21 6.03
N GLN A 181 10.42 25.08 6.98
CA GLN A 181 11.70 25.80 6.97
C GLN A 181 12.90 24.85 7.02
N LYS A 182 12.80 23.79 7.83
CA LYS A 182 13.83 22.73 7.86
C LYS A 182 13.93 22.01 6.52
N ALA A 183 12.80 21.61 5.93
CA ALA A 183 12.77 20.94 4.63
C ALA A 183 13.36 21.83 3.52
N LYS A 184 13.11 23.14 3.59
CA LYS A 184 13.66 24.14 2.66
C LYS A 184 15.18 24.24 2.81
N ALA A 185 15.70 24.29 4.03
CA ALA A 185 17.15 24.26 4.28
C ALA A 185 17.80 22.96 3.76
N ASP A 186 17.22 21.80 4.09
CA ASP A 186 17.72 20.49 3.65
C ASP A 186 17.72 20.38 2.11
N TYR A 187 16.71 20.94 1.44
CA TYR A 187 16.65 21.01 -0.02
C TYR A 187 17.85 21.77 -0.61
N TYR A 188 18.13 22.99 -0.13
CA TYR A 188 19.25 23.78 -0.65
C TYR A 188 20.62 23.14 -0.34
N ILE A 189 20.78 22.53 0.84
CA ILE A 189 22.00 21.81 1.21
C ILE A 189 22.21 20.60 0.28
N LEU A 190 21.17 19.79 0.09
CA LEU A 190 21.25 18.54 -0.68
C LEU A 190 21.14 18.75 -2.19
N GLN A 191 20.83 19.96 -2.66
CA GLN A 191 20.84 20.29 -4.10
C GLN A 191 22.24 20.09 -4.70
N ALA A 192 23.29 20.37 -3.92
CA ALA A 192 24.69 20.18 -4.29
C ALA A 192 25.23 18.77 -4.00
N SER A 193 24.43 17.88 -3.38
CA SER A 193 24.86 16.51 -3.06
C SER A 193 24.96 15.65 -4.32
N GLU A 194 26.00 14.82 -4.39
CA GLU A 194 26.19 13.81 -5.44
C GLU A 194 25.22 12.63 -5.30
N ASN A 195 24.62 12.44 -4.11
CA ASN A 195 23.70 11.35 -3.86
C ASN A 195 22.30 11.65 -4.43
N ASN A 196 22.02 11.10 -5.62
CA ASN A 196 20.77 11.30 -6.32
C ASN A 196 19.53 10.84 -5.50
N ARG A 197 19.68 9.84 -4.61
CA ARG A 197 18.59 9.36 -3.76
C ARG A 197 18.20 10.39 -2.71
N GLU A 198 19.18 10.98 -2.02
CA GLU A 198 18.96 11.99 -0.99
C GLU A 198 18.38 13.26 -1.60
N ARG A 199 18.92 13.72 -2.72
CA ARG A 199 18.38 14.85 -3.49
C ARG A 199 16.94 14.63 -3.93
N THR A 200 16.61 13.43 -4.40
CA THR A 200 15.23 13.11 -4.79
C THR A 200 14.29 13.08 -3.59
N ASN A 201 14.76 12.57 -2.45
CA ASN A 201 13.97 12.53 -1.22
C ASN A 201 13.74 13.93 -0.64
N SER A 202 14.77 14.79 -0.62
CA SER A 202 14.64 16.16 -0.08
C SER A 202 13.68 17.00 -0.90
N VAL A 203 13.74 16.91 -2.24
CA VAL A 203 12.79 17.61 -3.14
C VAL A 203 11.36 17.15 -2.92
N ARG A 204 11.13 15.83 -2.80
CA ARG A 204 9.78 15.29 -2.54
C ARG A 204 9.27 15.72 -1.17
N PHE A 205 10.13 15.68 -0.17
CA PHE A 205 9.80 16.07 1.19
C PHE A 205 9.43 17.55 1.25
N LEU A 206 10.23 18.44 0.64
CA LEU A 206 9.92 19.88 0.54
C LEU A 206 8.58 20.13 -0.16
N ARG A 207 8.31 19.46 -1.29
CA ARG A 207 7.02 19.62 -1.97
C ARG A 207 5.87 19.20 -1.07
N ASP A 208 5.95 17.99 -0.51
CA ASP A 208 4.85 17.40 0.26
C ASP A 208 4.61 18.20 1.57
N THR A 209 5.65 18.77 2.20
CA THR A 209 5.50 19.65 3.37
C THR A 209 4.94 21.02 3.01
N ALA A 210 5.37 21.61 1.89
CA ALA A 210 4.84 22.88 1.39
C ALA A 210 3.35 22.78 1.02
N GLU A 211 2.94 21.71 0.32
CA GLU A 211 1.53 21.45 -0.02
C GLU A 211 0.66 21.26 1.23
N ASN A 212 1.17 20.55 2.24
CA ASN A 212 0.46 20.38 3.51
C ASN A 212 0.30 21.69 4.27
N LEU A 213 1.37 22.51 4.34
CA LEU A 213 1.34 23.81 4.99
C LEU A 213 0.38 24.77 4.26
N LEU A 214 0.42 24.83 2.93
CA LEU A 214 -0.48 25.67 2.13
C LEU A 214 -1.95 25.30 2.36
N ARG A 215 -2.29 24.01 2.34
CA ARG A 215 -3.66 23.54 2.63
C ARG A 215 -4.13 23.96 4.02
N TYR A 216 -3.24 23.87 5.00
CA TYR A 216 -3.58 24.22 6.37
C TYR A 216 -3.74 25.74 6.53
N LEU A 217 -2.81 26.54 5.98
CA LEU A 217 -2.90 28.01 5.98
C LEU A 217 -4.18 28.48 5.27
N MET A 218 -4.47 28.00 4.07
CA MET A 218 -5.70 28.34 3.34
C MET A 218 -6.99 28.02 4.11
N SER A 219 -6.94 27.06 5.06
CA SER A 219 -8.08 26.71 5.92
C SER A 219 -8.16 27.52 7.22
N ALA A 220 -7.02 28.03 7.72
CA ALA A 220 -6.92 28.69 9.02
C ALA A 220 -6.73 30.21 8.90
N ASP A 221 -5.85 30.65 8.01
CA ASP A 221 -5.49 32.04 7.74
C ASP A 221 -5.06 32.22 6.27
N LYS A 222 -5.97 32.79 5.47
CA LYS A 222 -5.82 32.93 4.02
C LYS A 222 -4.89 34.06 3.59
N ASP A 223 -4.59 34.98 4.51
CA ASP A 223 -3.82 36.19 4.23
C ASP A 223 -2.41 36.11 4.85
N HIS A 224 -1.97 34.91 5.24
CA HIS A 224 -0.68 34.68 5.88
C HIS A 224 0.49 35.03 4.94
N ASP A 225 1.44 35.84 5.41
CA ASP A 225 2.57 36.40 4.62
C ASP A 225 3.43 35.35 3.88
N LEU A 226 3.47 34.12 4.40
CA LEU A 226 4.24 33.01 3.83
C LEU A 226 3.58 32.35 2.60
N ILE A 227 2.29 32.58 2.35
CA ILE A 227 1.55 31.91 1.26
C ILE A 227 2.21 32.10 -0.12
N PRO A 228 2.58 33.33 -0.55
CA PRO A 228 3.21 33.54 -1.85
C PRO A 228 4.55 32.79 -2.00
N GLU A 229 5.34 32.73 -0.93
CA GLU A 229 6.61 32.00 -0.91
C GLU A 229 6.39 30.49 -1.04
N ILE A 230 5.38 29.97 -0.34
CA ILE A 230 5.04 28.55 -0.36
C ILE A 230 4.51 28.14 -1.75
N GLU A 231 3.72 28.99 -2.42
CA GLU A 231 3.25 28.71 -3.78
C GLU A 231 4.41 28.62 -4.79
N ASP A 232 5.36 29.56 -4.73
CA ASP A 232 6.56 29.53 -5.57
C ASP A 232 7.40 28.26 -5.32
N ILE A 233 7.60 27.90 -4.05
CA ILE A 233 8.38 26.71 -3.69
C ILE A 233 7.71 25.41 -4.15
N ILE A 234 6.37 25.34 -4.16
CA ILE A 234 5.62 24.19 -4.68
C ILE A 234 5.87 24.07 -6.17
N GLN A 235 5.79 25.18 -6.90
CA GLN A 235 6.03 25.18 -8.35
C GLN A 235 7.46 24.73 -8.69
N VAL A 236 8.47 25.29 -8.01
CA VAL A 236 9.88 24.94 -8.18
C VAL A 236 10.14 23.47 -7.82
N SER A 237 9.63 23.02 -6.67
CA SER A 237 9.84 21.64 -6.20
C SER A 237 9.11 20.61 -7.06
N GLN A 238 7.94 20.92 -7.61
CA GLN A 238 7.21 20.06 -8.56
C GLN A 238 7.98 19.88 -9.87
N ALA A 239 8.48 20.97 -10.45
CA ALA A 239 9.28 20.91 -11.66
C ALA A 239 10.55 20.07 -11.45
N HIS A 240 11.24 20.30 -10.33
CA HIS A 240 12.46 19.58 -9.99
C HIS A 240 12.19 18.10 -9.66
N ALA A 241 11.11 17.78 -8.94
CA ALA A 241 10.71 16.40 -8.66
C ALA A 241 10.39 15.65 -9.95
N SER A 242 9.70 16.31 -10.89
CA SER A 242 9.38 15.75 -12.21
C SER A 242 10.66 15.48 -13.01
N GLN A 243 11.62 16.40 -12.99
CA GLN A 243 12.92 16.22 -13.64
C GLN A 243 13.68 15.02 -13.07
N LEU A 244 13.77 14.91 -11.73
CA LEU A 244 14.43 13.78 -11.07
C LEU A 244 13.71 12.44 -11.29
N ALA A 245 12.39 12.48 -11.54
CA ALA A 245 11.58 11.31 -11.90
C ALA A 245 11.58 10.99 -13.41
N GLY A 246 12.42 11.67 -14.21
CA GLY A 246 12.50 11.45 -15.66
C GLY A 246 11.29 11.97 -16.44
N GLY A 247 10.67 13.06 -15.98
CA GLY A 247 9.49 13.69 -16.59
C GLY A 247 8.15 13.09 -16.16
N ARG A 248 8.16 12.11 -15.25
CA ARG A 248 6.92 11.46 -14.78
C ARG A 248 6.27 12.27 -13.66
N LYS A 249 5.15 12.92 -13.97
CA LYS A 249 4.24 13.54 -12.98
C LYS A 249 3.47 12.47 -12.19
N ARG A 250 3.01 12.81 -10.98
CA ARG A 250 2.07 11.98 -10.20
C ARG A 250 0.67 12.07 -10.83
N LYS A 251 -0.19 11.07 -10.55
CA LYS A 251 -1.55 11.00 -11.12
C LYS A 251 -2.41 12.24 -10.85
N PHE A 252 -2.10 12.99 -9.80
CA PHE A 252 -2.85 14.16 -9.36
C PHE A 252 -2.20 15.50 -9.76
N GLU A 253 -1.06 15.47 -10.45
CA GLU A 253 -0.32 16.65 -10.93
C GLU A 253 -0.59 16.95 -12.42
N HIS A 254 -1.44 16.13 -13.05
CA HIS A 254 -1.95 16.43 -14.38
C HIS A 254 -3.00 17.53 -14.25
N VAL A 255 -2.64 18.74 -14.66
CA VAL A 255 -3.64 19.76 -14.99
C VAL A 255 -4.33 19.27 -16.27
N ASP A 256 -5.65 19.39 -16.37
CA ASP A 256 -6.45 18.83 -17.49
C ASP A 256 -5.95 19.22 -18.89
N ASN A 257 -5.11 20.25 -18.99
CA ASN A 257 -4.45 20.71 -20.22
C ASN A 257 -3.23 19.88 -20.68
N ASP A 258 -2.75 18.91 -19.90
CA ASP A 258 -1.60 18.04 -20.25
C ASP A 258 -1.99 16.85 -21.16
N SER A 259 -3.05 16.95 -21.97
CA SER A 259 -3.63 15.82 -22.74
C SER A 259 -2.73 15.26 -23.86
N ARG A 260 -1.48 15.69 -23.99
CA ARG A 260 -0.51 15.11 -24.93
C ARG A 260 0.34 14.04 -24.25
N GLY A 261 -0.27 12.88 -24.05
CA GLY A 261 0.45 11.63 -23.80
C GLY A 261 0.39 11.12 -22.36
N SER A 262 -0.81 10.81 -21.87
CA SER A 262 -0.94 9.88 -20.75
C SER A 262 -0.35 8.51 -21.15
N PRO A 263 0.57 7.92 -20.37
CA PRO A 263 0.92 6.52 -20.55
C PRO A 263 -0.32 5.67 -20.23
N SER A 264 -0.94 5.09 -21.26
CA SER A 264 -2.12 4.24 -21.10
C SER A 264 -1.84 3.08 -20.14
N LEU A 265 -2.54 3.04 -19.01
CA LEU A 265 -2.61 1.92 -18.08
C LEU A 265 -3.58 0.84 -18.61
N SER A 266 -3.23 0.17 -19.70
CA SER A 266 -3.90 -1.08 -20.10
C SER A 266 -3.06 -2.28 -19.61
N PRO A 267 -3.60 -3.18 -18.77
CA PRO A 267 -2.95 -4.44 -18.40
C PRO A 267 -2.99 -5.51 -19.50
N TYR A 268 -3.57 -5.23 -20.68
CA TYR A 268 -3.63 -6.19 -21.79
C TYR A 268 -2.84 -5.67 -22.99
N ARG A 269 -1.58 -6.09 -23.11
CA ARG A 269 -0.88 -6.21 -24.40
C ARG A 269 -0.66 -7.69 -24.69
N PRO A 270 -1.45 -8.31 -25.58
CA PRO A 270 -1.07 -9.56 -26.21
C PRO A 270 0.19 -9.34 -27.04
N HIS A 271 1.14 -10.26 -26.89
CA HIS A 271 2.32 -10.31 -27.74
C HIS A 271 1.93 -10.57 -29.20
N GLY A 272 2.50 -9.76 -30.10
CA GLY A 272 2.80 -10.16 -31.47
C GLY A 272 1.81 -9.67 -32.51
N TYR A 273 2.13 -8.55 -33.17
CA TYR A 273 2.34 -8.48 -34.61
C TYR A 273 3.29 -7.32 -34.89
N TYR A 274 4.47 -7.62 -35.42
CA TYR A 274 5.28 -6.64 -36.15
C TYR A 274 4.45 -6.21 -37.36
N ARG A 275 4.01 -4.95 -37.38
CA ARG A 275 3.62 -4.30 -38.61
C ARG A 275 4.45 -3.04 -38.74
N ASP A 276 5.53 -3.18 -39.50
CA ASP A 276 6.27 -2.08 -40.08
C ASP A 276 5.29 -1.10 -40.71
N GLN A 277 5.24 0.12 -40.16
CA GLN A 277 4.75 1.28 -40.89
C GLN A 277 5.96 2.12 -41.27
N ARG A 278 6.49 1.84 -42.46
CA ARG A 278 7.28 2.80 -43.21
C ARG A 278 6.72 2.89 -44.62
N GLY A 279 6.30 4.10 -44.98
CA GLY A 279 6.29 4.53 -46.38
C GLY A 279 4.94 4.48 -47.10
N GLY A 280 4.15 5.54 -46.95
CA GLY A 280 3.18 5.95 -47.96
C GLY A 280 3.75 7.05 -48.82
N HIS A 281 4.61 6.72 -49.80
CA HIS A 281 4.95 7.60 -50.91
C HIS A 281 4.27 7.10 -52.18
N ASN A 282 3.44 7.95 -52.77
CA ASN A 282 2.88 7.83 -54.10
C ASN A 282 3.99 7.83 -55.17
N ARG A 283 3.97 6.86 -56.09
CA ARG A 283 4.37 6.92 -57.51
C ARG A 283 4.18 5.52 -58.10
N ARG A 284 3.08 5.27 -58.82
CA ARG A 284 2.95 5.34 -60.30
C ARG A 284 4.01 4.52 -61.06
N ASP A 285 3.46 3.59 -61.84
CA ASP A 285 3.95 3.03 -63.10
C ASP A 285 5.19 2.14 -63.08
N ARG A 286 4.99 0.82 -63.21
CA ARG A 286 5.36 0.08 -64.44
C ARG A 286 4.83 -1.37 -64.45
N TYR A 287 4.16 -1.70 -65.55
CA TYR A 287 3.68 -3.01 -65.99
C TYR A 287 4.84 -3.80 -66.63
N VAL A 288 5.04 -5.08 -66.27
CA VAL A 288 5.60 -6.15 -67.14
C VAL A 288 5.09 -7.52 -66.63
N PRO A 289 4.50 -8.38 -67.48
CA PRO A 289 3.96 -9.69 -67.10
C PRO A 289 4.88 -10.88 -67.43
N ASP A 290 4.41 -12.07 -67.04
CA ASP A 290 4.74 -13.42 -67.51
C ASP A 290 5.99 -14.13 -66.95
N SER A 291 5.78 -15.20 -66.17
CA SER A 291 5.58 -16.56 -66.74
C SER A 291 5.93 -17.71 -65.76
N VAL A 292 5.28 -18.85 -65.99
CA VAL A 292 5.66 -20.24 -65.67
C VAL A 292 5.33 -20.79 -64.26
N THR A 293 4.12 -21.35 -64.18
CA THR A 293 3.76 -22.73 -63.74
C THR A 293 4.84 -23.55 -63.03
N TRP A 294 4.51 -24.23 -61.92
CA TRP A 294 4.71 -25.67 -61.73
C TRP A 294 3.80 -26.14 -60.58
N ASP A 295 2.76 -26.85 -60.98
CA ASP A 295 2.01 -27.84 -60.20
C ASP A 295 3.00 -28.88 -59.62
N HIS A 296 2.68 -29.51 -58.49
CA HIS A 296 2.80 -30.95 -58.23
C HIS A 296 2.33 -31.28 -56.81
N SER A 297 1.17 -31.94 -56.79
CA SER A 297 0.60 -32.80 -55.76
C SER A 297 1.60 -33.72 -55.04
N HIS A 298 1.44 -33.90 -53.71
CA HIS A 298 1.38 -35.24 -53.09
C HIS A 298 1.06 -35.24 -51.57
N LYS A 299 -0.05 -35.92 -51.24
CA LYS A 299 -0.21 -37.04 -50.27
C LYS A 299 0.06 -36.86 -48.76
N GLY A 300 -0.95 -37.30 -47.98
CA GLY A 300 -0.84 -37.91 -46.65
C GLY A 300 -1.43 -37.03 -45.54
N ALA A 301 -2.72 -37.07 -45.17
CA ALA A 301 -3.50 -38.19 -44.61
C ALA A 301 -2.83 -38.86 -43.40
N TRP A 302 -3.13 -38.39 -42.19
CA TRP A 302 -3.33 -39.20 -40.98
C TRP A 302 -4.29 -38.46 -40.04
N ASP A 303 -5.44 -39.08 -39.83
CA ASP A 303 -6.52 -38.73 -38.93
C ASP A 303 -6.32 -39.53 -37.64
N HIS A 304 -6.44 -38.90 -36.47
CA HIS A 304 -6.76 -39.58 -35.21
C HIS A 304 -7.39 -38.60 -34.22
N SER A 305 -8.71 -38.72 -34.13
CA SER A 305 -9.59 -38.24 -33.07
C SER A 305 -9.27 -38.85 -31.70
N HIS A 306 -9.31 -38.05 -30.62
CA HIS A 306 -9.73 -38.51 -29.28
C HIS A 306 -10.40 -37.37 -28.47
N VAL A 307 -11.74 -37.40 -28.50
CA VAL A 307 -12.69 -37.40 -27.36
C VAL A 307 -12.34 -36.64 -26.06
N ASN A 308 -13.16 -35.60 -25.81
CA ASN A 308 -13.82 -35.15 -24.57
C ASN A 308 -13.18 -35.37 -23.18
N ARG A 309 -13.11 -34.26 -22.42
CA ARG A 309 -13.79 -34.18 -21.10
C ARG A 309 -14.18 -32.73 -20.74
N ARG A 310 -15.49 -32.46 -20.77
CA ARG A 310 -16.15 -31.38 -20.00
C ARG A 310 -16.10 -31.72 -18.52
N ILE A 311 -16.01 -30.73 -17.64
CA ILE A 311 -16.82 -30.52 -16.42
C ILE A 311 -16.56 -29.08 -15.99
N GLY A 312 -17.60 -28.25 -16.04
CA GLY A 312 -17.67 -27.02 -15.26
C GLY A 312 -18.29 -27.31 -13.90
N TRP A 313 -18.16 -26.39 -12.96
CA TRP A 313 -19.31 -25.74 -12.32
C TRP A 313 -18.87 -24.65 -11.36
N ASP A 314 -19.69 -23.60 -11.39
CA ASP A 314 -19.76 -22.48 -10.48
C ASP A 314 -19.92 -22.93 -9.03
N ASN A 315 -19.44 -22.09 -8.10
CA ASN A 315 -20.07 -21.98 -6.79
C ASN A 315 -19.98 -20.54 -6.29
N ARG A 316 -21.09 -19.82 -6.49
CA ARG A 316 -21.50 -18.70 -5.63
C ARG A 316 -21.96 -19.31 -4.30
N ALA A 317 -21.43 -18.81 -3.20
CA ALA A 317 -22.06 -18.97 -1.89
C ALA A 317 -22.32 -17.58 -1.30
N LEU A 318 -23.61 -17.27 -1.21
CA LEU A 318 -24.24 -16.20 -0.43
C LEU A 318 -23.87 -16.39 1.05
N ASP A 319 -23.42 -15.36 1.74
CA ASP A 319 -24.24 -14.37 2.46
C ASP A 319 -25.13 -14.98 3.56
N SER A 320 -24.74 -14.74 4.81
CA SER A 320 -25.66 -14.66 5.95
C SER A 320 -24.91 -14.02 7.12
N TYR A 321 -25.15 -12.73 7.37
CA TYR A 321 -25.23 -12.15 8.73
C TYR A 321 -25.72 -10.70 8.64
N ARG A 322 -27.00 -10.50 8.99
CA ARG A 322 -27.61 -9.25 9.47
C ARG A 322 -28.97 -9.59 10.09
N PRO A 323 -29.53 -8.79 11.01
CA PRO A 323 -28.95 -7.93 12.05
C PRO A 323 -28.82 -8.63 13.41
#